data_AF-A0A656GFM2-F1
#
_entry.id   AF-A0A656GFM2-F1
#
_cell.length_a   1.000
_cell.length_b   1.000
_cell.length_c   1.000
_cell.angle_alpha   90.00
_cell.angle_beta   90.00
_cell.angle_gamma   90.00
#
_symmetry.space_group_name_H-M   'P 1'
#
loop_
_entity.id
_entity.type
_entity.pdbx_description
1 polymer ?
#
loop_
_entity_poly.entity_id
_entity_poly.type
_entity_poly.pdbx_seq_one_letter_code
_entity_poly.pdbx_strand_id
1 'polypeptide(L)'
;MTKAYRLKKTKEFHDPIKTTVPADFREAEARLGLHYTRKVEVEELVFFHNANPSVNAEMSIVAGSSSYYESIYARDIRNLEIYKAGMLREHAQAIRSAIRKQS
;
A
#
# COMPACT_ATOMS: atom_id res chain seq x y z
N MET A 1 -5.86 9.76 -15.72
CA MET A 1 -5.22 10.20 -14.46
C MET A 1 -4.60 11.59 -14.64
N THR A 2 -4.87 12.55 -13.75
CA THR A 2 -4.45 13.97 -13.88
C THR A 2 -3.11 14.27 -13.20
N LYS A 3 -2.44 15.39 -13.55
CA LYS A 3 -1.19 15.84 -12.92
C LYS A 3 -1.35 16.09 -11.42
N ALA A 4 -2.44 16.77 -11.02
CA ALA A 4 -2.73 17.05 -9.61
C ALA A 4 -2.95 15.78 -8.79
N TYR A 5 -3.64 14.78 -9.36
CA TYR A 5 -3.82 13.48 -8.71
C TYR A 5 -2.48 12.78 -8.47
N ARG A 6 -1.62 12.71 -9.49
CA ARG A 6 -0.29 12.09 -9.36
C ARG A 6 0.54 12.77 -8.27
N LEU A 7 0.61 14.10 -8.28
CA LEU A 7 1.34 14.87 -7.27
C LEU A 7 0.86 14.60 -5.84
N LYS A 8 -0.46 14.51 -5.67
CA LYS A 8 -1.05 14.15 -4.37
C LYS A 8 -0.59 12.76 -3.94
N LYS A 9 -0.70 11.76 -4.82
CA LYS A 9 -0.30 10.38 -4.54
C LYS A 9 1.19 10.21 -4.29
N THR A 10 2.07 10.91 -5.02
CA THR A 10 3.52 10.90 -4.75
C THR A 10 3.84 11.27 -3.31
N LYS A 11 3.18 12.31 -2.77
CA LYS A 11 3.35 12.77 -1.40
C LYS A 11 2.79 11.77 -0.40
N GLU A 12 1.57 11.27 -0.64
CA GLU A 12 0.95 10.23 0.20
C GLU A 12 1.83 8.96 0.25
N PHE A 13 2.48 8.62 -0.86
CA PHE A 13 3.26 7.39 -0.98
C PHE A 13 4.70 7.51 -0.48
N HIS A 14 5.17 8.73 -0.26
CA HIS A 14 6.47 8.97 0.34
C HIS A 14 6.55 8.30 1.72
N ASP A 15 5.55 8.56 2.57
CA ASP A 15 5.49 8.01 3.92
C ASP A 15 4.93 6.58 3.92
N PRO A 16 5.66 5.57 4.41
CA PRO A 16 5.19 4.19 4.44
C PRO A 16 4.03 3.99 5.42
N ILE A 17 3.11 3.08 5.11
CA ILE A 17 2.12 2.63 6.09
C ILE A 17 2.82 1.91 7.24
N LYS A 18 2.46 2.25 8.47
CA LYS A 18 3.00 1.61 9.68
C LYS A 18 2.73 0.11 9.68
N THR A 19 3.75 -0.66 10.08
CA THR A 19 3.68 -2.12 10.24
C THR A 19 3.32 -2.55 11.67
N THR A 20 3.28 -1.61 12.62
CA THR A 20 2.79 -1.87 13.98
C THR A 20 1.30 -2.19 13.97
N VAL A 21 0.97 -3.35 14.52
CA VAL A 21 -0.41 -3.86 14.60
C VAL A 21 -1.09 -3.27 15.84
N PRO A 22 -2.25 -2.60 15.69
CA PRO A 22 -3.06 -2.16 16.83
C PRO A 22 -3.52 -3.34 17.69
N ALA A 23 -3.70 -3.09 18.98
CA ALA A 23 -4.30 -4.06 19.91
C ALA A 23 -5.81 -4.25 19.67
N ASP A 24 -6.49 -3.26 19.07
CA ASP A 24 -7.88 -3.42 18.64
C ASP A 24 -7.95 -4.13 17.27
N PHE A 25 -8.76 -5.18 17.18
CA PHE A 25 -8.87 -5.99 15.97
C PHE A 25 -9.50 -5.23 14.79
N ARG A 26 -10.48 -4.36 15.06
CA ARG A 26 -11.15 -3.57 14.00
C ARG A 26 -10.22 -2.52 13.42
N GLU A 27 -9.45 -1.84 14.27
CA GLU A 27 -8.40 -0.94 13.82
C GLU A 27 -7.33 -1.70 13.02
N ALA A 28 -6.96 -2.91 13.48
CA ALA A 28 -6.01 -3.75 12.78
C ALA A 28 -6.51 -4.18 11.39
N GLU A 29 -7.78 -4.58 11.26
CA GLU A 29 -8.46 -4.87 9.98
C GLU A 29 -8.50 -3.65 9.06
N ALA A 30 -8.87 -2.47 9.58
CA ALA A 30 -8.93 -1.24 8.79
C ALA A 30 -7.55 -0.89 8.21
N ARG A 31 -6.48 -1.06 9.00
CA ARG A 31 -5.11 -0.85 8.53
C ARG A 31 -4.65 -1.93 7.54
N LEU A 32 -5.11 -3.18 7.67
CA LEU A 32 -4.90 -4.20 6.63
C LEU A 32 -5.55 -3.79 5.30
N GLY A 33 -6.78 -3.28 5.35
CA GLY A 33 -7.48 -2.71 4.19
C GLY A 33 -6.69 -1.58 3.54
N LEU A 34 -6.13 -0.67 4.34
CA LEU A 34 -5.28 0.41 3.85
C LEU A 34 -4.04 -0.10 3.10
N HIS A 35 -3.36 -1.12 3.61
CA HIS A 35 -2.22 -1.74 2.91
C HIS A 35 -2.63 -2.32 1.54
N TYR A 36 -3.78 -2.99 1.47
CA TYR A 36 -4.28 -3.53 0.19
C TYR A 36 -4.65 -2.43 -0.81
N THR A 37 -5.40 -1.42 -0.38
CA THR A 37 -5.77 -0.29 -1.24
C THR A 37 -4.54 0.39 -1.79
N ARG A 38 -3.55 0.67 -0.92
CA ARG A 38 -2.31 1.33 -1.35
C ARG A 38 -1.51 0.50 -2.33
N LYS A 39 -1.45 -0.83 -2.16
CA LYS A 39 -0.80 -1.72 -3.14
C LYS A 39 -1.39 -1.52 -4.54
N VAL A 40 -2.72 -1.53 -4.66
CA VAL A 40 -3.43 -1.35 -5.93
C VAL A 40 -3.16 0.04 -6.53
N GLU A 41 -3.27 1.10 -5.73
CA GLU A 41 -3.06 2.47 -6.23
C GLU A 41 -1.62 2.71 -6.72
N VAL A 42 -0.61 2.12 -6.04
CA VAL A 42 0.79 2.22 -6.47
C VAL A 42 1.01 1.44 -7.76
N GLU A 43 0.44 0.23 -7.87
CA GLU A 43 0.51 -0.60 -9.07
C GLU A 43 -0.08 0.09 -10.29
N GLU A 44 -1.24 0.75 -10.14
CA GLU A 44 -1.85 1.56 -11.20
C GLU A 44 -0.95 2.71 -11.67
N LEU A 45 -0.21 3.37 -10.75
CA LEU A 45 0.74 4.41 -11.12
C LEU A 45 1.95 3.85 -11.89
N VAL A 46 2.49 2.70 -11.46
CA VAL A 46 3.57 2.01 -12.20
C VAL A 46 3.11 1.72 -13.64
N PHE A 47 1.94 1.09 -13.79
CA PHE A 47 1.39 0.80 -15.11
C PHE A 47 1.18 2.06 -15.96
N PHE A 48 0.62 3.11 -15.38
CA PHE A 48 0.40 4.37 -16.10
C PHE A 48 1.70 4.99 -16.61
N HIS A 49 2.75 5.06 -15.77
CA HIS A 49 4.04 5.65 -16.15
C HIS A 49 4.76 4.82 -17.21
N ASN A 50 4.68 3.49 -17.14
CA ASN A 50 5.25 2.60 -18.14
C ASN A 50 4.53 2.69 -19.49
N ALA A 51 3.20 2.86 -19.48
CA ALA A 51 2.41 3.06 -20.70
C ALA A 51 2.57 4.46 -21.32
N ASN A 52 3.09 5.46 -20.56
CA ASN A 52 3.20 6.85 -21.01
C ASN A 52 4.64 7.40 -20.79
N PRO A 53 5.62 6.97 -21.60
CA PRO A 53 7.03 7.33 -21.39
C PRO A 53 7.33 8.83 -21.44
N SER A 54 6.62 9.59 -22.29
CA SER A 54 6.73 11.05 -22.37
C SER A 54 6.29 11.74 -21.08
N VAL A 55 5.18 11.28 -20.48
CA VAL A 55 4.69 11.75 -19.18
C VAL A 55 5.63 11.32 -18.06
N ASN A 56 6.26 10.14 -18.16
CA ASN A 56 7.27 9.69 -17.21
C ASN A 56 8.49 10.62 -17.20
N ALA A 57 9.00 11.01 -18.38
CA ALA A 57 10.11 11.95 -18.47
C ALA A 57 9.78 13.34 -17.89
N GLU A 58 8.60 13.90 -18.21
CA GLU A 58 8.16 15.21 -17.71
C GLU A 58 7.88 15.18 -16.19
N MET A 59 7.26 14.11 -15.71
CA MET A 59 6.84 14.00 -14.30
C MET A 59 7.93 13.41 -13.39
N SER A 60 9.00 12.81 -13.94
CA SER A 60 10.10 12.25 -13.14
C SER A 60 10.71 13.29 -12.19
N ILE A 61 10.68 14.57 -12.57
CA ILE A 61 11.22 15.68 -11.77
C ILE A 61 10.21 16.13 -10.68
N VAL A 62 8.90 15.97 -10.92
CA VAL A 62 7.84 16.65 -10.15
C VAL A 62 7.01 15.69 -9.29
N ALA A 63 6.81 14.46 -9.75
CA ALA A 63 5.94 13.45 -9.13
C ALA A 63 6.54 12.03 -9.12
N GLY A 64 7.85 11.89 -9.37
CA GLY A 64 8.55 10.62 -9.40
C GLY A 64 8.45 9.88 -10.75
N SER A 65 9.50 9.12 -11.06
CA SER A 65 9.59 8.23 -12.22
C SER A 65 8.84 6.92 -12.00
N SER A 66 8.68 6.10 -13.03
CA SER A 66 8.26 4.70 -12.87
C SER A 66 9.09 3.95 -11.82
N SER A 67 10.42 4.12 -11.84
CA SER A 67 11.32 3.49 -10.85
C SER A 67 11.07 3.94 -9.40
N TYR A 68 10.63 5.18 -9.19
CA TYR A 68 10.21 5.64 -7.87
C TYR A 68 8.98 4.86 -7.39
N TYR A 69 7.95 4.72 -8.22
CA TYR A 69 6.75 3.95 -7.87
C TYR A 69 7.02 2.45 -7.73
N GLU A 70 7.93 1.89 -8.52
CA GLU A 70 8.38 0.50 -8.37
C GLU A 70 9.06 0.26 -7.02
N SER A 71 9.90 1.20 -6.57
CA SER A 71 10.53 1.12 -5.24
C SER A 71 9.50 1.19 -4.10
N ILE A 72 8.47 2.04 -4.24
CA ILE A 72 7.34 2.12 -3.31
C ILE A 72 6.55 0.81 -3.32
N TYR A 73 6.27 0.25 -4.50
CA TYR A 73 5.52 -0.99 -4.64
C TYR A 73 6.22 -2.14 -3.91
N ALA A 74 7.53 -2.30 -4.12
CA ALA A 74 8.32 -3.31 -3.44
C ALA A 74 8.34 -3.13 -1.91
N ARG A 75 8.48 -1.88 -1.43
CA ARG A 75 8.42 -1.56 0.00
C ARG A 75 7.05 -1.88 0.59
N ASP A 76 5.97 -1.48 -0.09
CA ASP A 76 4.61 -1.61 0.42
C ASP A 76 4.15 -3.08 0.42
N ILE A 77 4.60 -3.91 -0.54
CA ILE A 77 4.43 -5.38 -0.48
C ILE A 77 5.09 -5.95 0.78
N ARG A 78 6.36 -5.60 1.03
CA ARG A 78 7.09 -6.08 2.22
C ARG A 78 6.39 -5.64 3.50
N ASN A 79 5.91 -4.40 3.57
CA ASN A 79 5.19 -3.89 4.72
C ASN A 79 3.86 -4.64 4.94
N LEU A 80 3.12 -4.95 3.87
CA LEU A 80 1.91 -5.76 3.94
C LEU A 80 2.20 -7.16 4.50
N GLU A 81 3.27 -7.81 4.06
CA GLU A 81 3.68 -9.14 4.56
C GLU A 81 4.04 -9.09 6.06
N ILE A 82 4.86 -8.11 6.47
CA ILE A 82 5.20 -7.89 7.88
C ILE A 82 3.93 -7.65 8.70
N TYR A 83 3.03 -6.82 8.20
CA TYR A 83 1.79 -6.47 8.89
C TYR A 83 0.87 -7.69 9.06
N LYS A 84 0.70 -8.51 8.02
CA LYS A 84 -0.05 -9.78 8.09
C LYS A 84 0.54 -10.72 9.13
N ALA A 85 1.87 -10.89 9.13
CA ALA A 85 2.55 -11.73 10.11
C ALA A 85 2.43 -11.20 11.54
N GLY A 86 2.36 -9.88 11.72
CA GLY A 86 2.04 -9.25 13.00
C GLY A 86 0.60 -9.51 13.43
N MET A 87 -0.37 -9.34 12.52
CA MET A 87 -1.79 -9.57 12.82
C MET A 87 -2.05 -11.01 13.23
N LEU A 88 -1.44 -11.98 12.55
CA LEU A 88 -1.57 -13.39 12.90
C LEU A 88 -1.03 -13.70 14.31
N ARG A 89 -0.02 -12.96 14.77
CA ARG A 89 0.54 -13.12 16.13
C ARG A 89 -0.34 -12.44 17.17
N GLU A 90 -0.65 -11.16 16.96
CA GLU A 90 -1.37 -10.33 17.93
C GLU A 90 -2.83 -10.77 18.09
N HIS A 91 -3.48 -11.12 16.98
CA HIS A 91 -4.92 -11.41 16.92
C HIS A 91 -5.21 -12.89 16.68
N ALA A 92 -4.27 -13.78 17.00
CA ALA A 92 -4.36 -15.22 16.73
C ALA A 92 -5.66 -15.87 17.24
N GLN A 93 -6.16 -15.43 18.39
CA GLN A 93 -7.41 -15.95 18.97
C GLN A 93 -8.63 -15.36 18.25
N ALA A 94 -8.67 -14.04 18.03
CA ALA A 94 -9.77 -13.38 17.35
C ALA A 94 -9.96 -13.91 15.91
N ILE A 95 -8.86 -14.11 15.18
CA ILE A 95 -8.88 -14.67 13.82
C ILE A 95 -9.43 -16.11 13.83
N ARG A 96 -8.98 -16.95 14.76
CA ARG A 96 -9.49 -18.32 14.91
C ARG A 96 -10.98 -18.35 15.24
N SER A 97 -11.44 -17.46 16.13
CA SER A 97 -12.86 -17.33 16.47
C SER A 97 -13.71 -16.87 15.28
N ALA A 98 -13.19 -15.96 14.45
CA ALA A 98 -13.89 -15.50 13.25
C ALA A 98 -14.06 -16.62 12.22
N ILE A 99 -13.01 -17.41 11.96
CA ILE A 99 -13.06 -18.57 11.05
C ILE A 99 -14.09 -19.60 11.54
N ARG A 100 -14.08 -19.92 12.84
CA ARG A 100 -15.00 -20.90 13.43
C ARG A 100 -16.48 -20.48 13.38
N LYS A 101 -16.78 -19.19 13.29
CA LYS A 101 -18.15 -18.68 13.14
C LYS A 101 -18.65 -18.72 11.69
N GLN A 102 -17.75 -18.90 10.72
CA GLN A 102 -18.08 -18.97 9.29
C GLN A 102 -18.23 -20.42 8.78
N SER A 103 -17.81 -21.40 9.58
CA SER A 103 -17.98 -22.85 9.38
C SER A 103 -19.19 -23.38 10.13
#